data_AF-A0A7S1P025-F1
#
_entry.id   AF-A0A7S1P025-F1
#
_cell.length_a   1.000
_cell.length_b   1.000
_cell.length_c   1.000
_cell.angle_alpha   90.00
_cell.angle_beta   90.00
_cell.angle_gamma   90.00
#
_symmetry.space_group_name_H-M   'P 1'
#
loop_
_entity.id
_entity.type
_entity.pdbx_description
1 polymer ?
#
loop_
_entity_poly.entity_id
_entity_poly.type
_entity_poly.pdbx_seq_one_letter_code
_entity_poly.pdbx_strand_id
1 'polypeptide(L)'
;WFNEPGLAVFKRWAFAQKRSLRYTMSIREYTVGWAIRWHMRTAPHTEFADALNHHFALRSQHILDTIRRWIAEAADFDNTCSTNSNGTTHKRATKAASSTTGSNKHRSALPEEPQQHETDGVRGASPTGL
;
A
#
# COMPACT_ATOMS: atom_id res chain seq x y z
N TRP A 1 2.17 8.03 3.43
CA TRP A 1 1.86 7.17 4.59
C TRP A 1 1.84 7.96 5.89
N PHE A 2 2.97 8.49 6.39
CA PHE A 2 2.98 9.23 7.67
C PHE A 2 2.27 10.59 7.68
N ASN A 3 1.82 11.08 6.51
CA ASN A 3 0.97 12.27 6.41
C ASN A 3 -0.46 12.00 6.91
N GLU A 4 -0.86 10.74 7.05
CA GLU A 4 -2.17 10.40 7.59
C GLU A 4 -2.25 10.78 9.08
N PRO A 5 -3.37 11.39 9.51
CA PRO A 5 -3.59 11.73 10.91
C PRO A 5 -3.34 10.54 11.84
N GLY A 6 -2.60 10.77 12.92
CA GLY A 6 -2.32 9.74 13.93
C GLY A 6 -1.20 8.75 13.57
N LEU A 7 -0.67 8.72 12.34
CA LEU A 7 0.40 7.77 11.99
C LEU A 7 1.82 8.26 12.33
N ALA A 8 2.00 9.58 12.51
CA ALA A 8 3.32 10.17 12.79
C ALA A 8 3.99 9.60 14.06
N VAL A 9 3.19 9.24 15.07
CA VAL A 9 3.69 8.67 16.35
C VAL A 9 4.40 7.33 16.17
N PHE A 10 4.08 6.61 15.09
CA PHE A 10 4.66 5.30 14.80
C PHE A 10 5.95 5.36 13.98
N LYS A 11 6.45 6.55 13.61
CA LYS A 11 7.60 6.69 12.71
C LYS A 11 8.87 5.97 13.17
N ARG A 12 9.11 5.85 14.48
CA ARG A 12 10.27 5.12 15.01
C ARG A 12 10.13 3.59 15.01
N TRP A 13 8.95 3.06 14.70
CA TRP A 13 8.65 1.64 14.88
C TRP A 13 8.90 0.85 13.59
N ALA A 14 9.53 -0.32 13.70
CA ALA A 14 9.92 -1.13 12.55
C ALA A 14 8.73 -1.58 11.69
N PHE A 15 7.58 -1.93 12.29
CA PHE A 15 6.39 -2.33 11.53
C PHE A 15 5.84 -1.17 10.68
N ALA A 16 5.88 0.06 11.23
CA ALA A 16 5.40 1.26 10.56
C ALA A 16 6.34 1.66 9.42
N GLN A 17 7.65 1.50 9.61
CA GLN A 17 8.63 1.64 8.54
C GLN A 17 8.38 0.65 7.40
N LYS A 18 8.14 -0.63 7.72
CA LYS A 18 7.81 -1.65 6.71
C LYS A 18 6.51 -1.31 5.94
N ARG A 19 5.47 -0.86 6.64
CA ARG A 19 4.21 -0.42 6.00
C ARG A 19 4.40 0.82 5.14
N SER A 20 5.14 1.81 5.63
CA SER A 20 5.47 3.01 4.86
C SER A 20 6.25 2.68 3.60
N LEU A 21 7.20 1.73 3.67
CA LEU A 21 7.98 1.31 2.50
C LEU A 21 7.08 0.64 1.45
N ARG A 22 6.19 -0.27 1.86
CA ARG A 22 5.18 -0.86 0.97
C ARG A 22 4.32 0.21 0.30
N TYR A 23 3.82 1.16 1.09
CA TYR A 23 3.05 2.30 0.56
C TYR A 23 3.85 3.09 -0.47
N THR A 24 5.13 3.40 -0.19
CA THR A 24 6.02 4.11 -1.11
C THR A 24 6.17 3.36 -2.45
N MET A 25 6.27 2.03 -2.44
CA MET A 25 6.36 1.26 -3.69
C MET A 25 5.09 1.38 -4.54
N SER A 26 3.90 1.29 -3.93
CA SER A 26 2.64 1.50 -4.64
C SER A 26 2.52 2.92 -5.22
N ILE A 27 2.91 3.94 -4.46
CA ILE A 27 2.88 5.33 -4.97
C ILE A 27 3.82 5.51 -6.16
N ARG A 28 5.01 4.90 -6.13
CA ARG A 28 5.96 4.95 -7.25
C ARG A 28 5.39 4.28 -8.49
N GLU A 29 4.76 3.12 -8.35
CA GLU A 29 4.07 2.44 -9.45
C GLU A 29 2.99 3.33 -10.09
N TYR A 30 2.10 3.90 -9.27
CA TYR A 30 1.07 4.81 -9.77
C TYR A 30 1.66 6.07 -10.41
N THR A 31 2.77 6.59 -9.89
CA THR A 31 3.46 7.74 -10.49
C THR A 31 3.97 7.41 -11.89
N VAL A 32 4.59 6.25 -12.07
CA VAL A 32 5.07 5.83 -13.40
C VAL A 32 3.90 5.57 -14.35
N GLY A 33 2.85 4.89 -13.88
CA GLY A 33 1.68 4.54 -14.70
C GLY A 33 0.86 5.77 -15.15
N TRP A 34 0.50 6.64 -14.20
CA TRP A 34 -0.41 7.76 -14.43
C TRP A 34 0.32 9.08 -14.61
N ALA A 35 1.25 9.44 -13.72
CA ALA A 35 1.88 10.75 -13.79
C ALA A 35 2.88 10.87 -14.95
N ILE A 36 3.49 9.76 -15.39
CA ILE A 36 4.47 9.75 -16.48
C ILE A 36 3.86 9.17 -17.74
N ARG A 37 3.58 7.85 -17.76
CA ARG A 37 3.22 7.13 -18.98
C ARG A 37 1.92 7.65 -19.60
N TRP A 38 0.90 7.92 -18.80
CA TRP A 38 -0.36 8.47 -19.30
C TRP A 38 -0.16 9.87 -19.87
N HIS A 39 0.48 10.79 -19.12
CA HIS A 39 0.72 12.16 -19.62
C HIS A 39 1.55 12.20 -20.91
N MET A 40 2.52 11.30 -21.09
CA MET A 40 3.30 11.22 -22.33
C MET A 40 2.52 10.66 -23.52
N ARG A 41 1.50 9.82 -23.28
CA ARG A 41 0.77 9.12 -24.35
C ARG A 41 -0.51 9.82 -24.77
N THR A 42 -1.23 10.37 -23.81
CA THR A 42 -2.62 10.79 -24.02
C THR A 42 -2.76 12.29 -24.33
N ALA A 43 -1.64 12.99 -24.56
CA ALA A 43 -1.53 14.45 -24.68
C ALA A 43 -2.16 15.18 -23.48
N PRO A 44 -1.36 15.79 -22.59
CA PRO A 44 -1.91 16.60 -21.50
C PRO A 44 -2.73 17.77 -22.08
N HIS A 45 -3.65 18.31 -21.30
CA HIS A 45 -4.33 19.58 -21.59
C HIS A 45 -3.37 20.56 -22.25
N THR A 46 -3.80 21.13 -23.38
CA THR A 46 -2.97 21.89 -24.34
C THR A 46 -2.10 22.96 -23.70
N GLU A 47 -2.52 23.49 -22.55
CA GLU A 47 -1.82 24.51 -21.77
C GLU A 47 -0.46 24.06 -21.21
N PHE A 48 -0.29 22.76 -20.94
CA PHE A 48 0.93 22.22 -20.31
C PHE A 48 1.72 21.27 -21.22
N ALA A 49 1.26 21.06 -22.46
CA ALA A 49 1.86 20.10 -23.37
C ALA A 49 3.34 20.40 -23.62
N ASP A 50 3.69 21.65 -23.92
CA ASP A 50 5.07 22.06 -24.20
C ASP A 50 5.98 21.88 -22.99
N ALA A 51 5.52 22.30 -21.82
CA ALA A 51 6.28 22.17 -20.57
C ALA A 51 6.54 20.70 -20.23
N LEU A 52 5.53 19.84 -20.36
CA LEU A 52 5.66 18.41 -20.07
C LEU A 52 6.55 17.71 -21.10
N ASN A 53 6.38 18.00 -22.39
CA ASN A 53 7.24 17.47 -23.45
C ASN A 53 8.69 17.86 -23.23
N HIS A 54 8.95 19.14 -22.94
CA HIS A 54 10.30 19.64 -22.68
C HIS A 54 10.90 19.02 -21.41
N HIS A 55 10.12 18.91 -20.33
CA HIS A 55 10.55 18.27 -19.09
C HIS A 55 10.96 16.81 -19.32
N PHE A 56 10.11 16.01 -19.96
CA PHE A 56 10.38 14.59 -20.19
C PHE A 56 11.49 14.38 -21.20
N ALA A 57 11.65 15.25 -22.21
CA ALA A 57 12.78 15.20 -23.12
C ALA A 57 14.11 15.42 -22.38
N LEU A 58 14.21 16.50 -21.60
CA LEU A 58 15.44 16.87 -20.87
C LEU A 58 15.79 15.90 -19.75
N ARG A 59 14.80 15.33 -19.06
CA ARG A 59 15.01 14.50 -17.87
C ARG A 59 14.85 13.00 -18.13
N SER A 60 14.59 12.59 -19.37
CA SER A 60 14.34 11.20 -19.78
C SER A 60 15.31 10.19 -19.15
N GLN A 61 16.62 10.40 -19.31
CA GLN A 61 17.64 9.49 -18.79
C GLN A 61 17.58 9.37 -17.26
N HIS A 62 17.51 10.49 -16.56
CA HIS A 62 17.42 10.51 -15.09
C HIS A 62 16.15 9.83 -14.58
N ILE A 63 15.03 10.01 -15.28
CA ILE A 63 13.76 9.35 -14.98
C ILE A 63 13.90 7.84 -15.15
N LEU A 64 14.48 7.37 -16.26
CA LEU A 64 14.71 5.95 -16.51
C LEU A 64 15.61 5.31 -15.44
N ASP A 65 16.70 5.97 -15.07
CA ASP A 65 17.61 5.46 -14.05
C ASP A 65 16.96 5.42 -12.67
N THR A 66 16.09 6.39 -12.37
CA THR A 66 15.28 6.39 -11.15
C THR A 66 14.27 5.25 -11.12
N ILE A 67 13.57 5.00 -12.23
CA ILE A 67 12.62 3.89 -12.34
C ILE A 67 13.33 2.55 -12.18
N ARG A 68 14.49 2.36 -12.83
CA ARG A 68 15.30 1.14 -12.68
C ARG A 68 15.70 0.90 -11.23
N ARG A 69 16.13 1.96 -10.53
CA ARG A 69 16.46 1.89 -9.10
C ARG A 69 15.24 1.48 -8.27
N TRP A 70 14.07 2.06 -8.53
CA TRP A 70 12.84 1.70 -7.82
C TRP A 70 12.42 0.25 -8.06
N ILE A 71 12.62 -0.27 -9.27
CA ILE A 71 12.37 -1.69 -9.59
C ILE A 71 13.32 -2.58 -8.77
N ALA A 72 14.60 -2.24 -8.70
CA ALA A 72 15.57 -2.99 -7.88
C ALA A 72 15.19 -2.95 -6.39
N GLU A 73 14.86 -1.77 -5.85
CA GLU A 73 14.41 -1.62 -4.45
C GLU A 73 13.15 -2.43 -4.15
N ALA A 74 12.21 -2.54 -5.10
CA ALA A 74 11.00 -3.34 -4.95
C ALA A 74 11.31 -4.85 -4.95
N ALA A 75 12.19 -5.31 -5.84
CA ALA A 75 12.62 -6.71 -5.89
C ALA A 75 13.31 -7.14 -4.58
N ASP A 76 14.18 -6.29 -4.03
CA ASP A 76 14.84 -6.54 -2.75
C ASP A 76 13.84 -6.59 -1.58
N PHE A 77 12.81 -5.75 -1.61
CA PHE A 77 11.74 -5.76 -0.62
C PHE A 77 10.92 -7.07 -0.64
N ASP A 78 10.60 -7.59 -1.82
CA ASP A 78 9.84 -8.84 -1.96
C ASP A 78 10.65 -10.05 -1.50
N ASN A 79 11.95 -10.09 -1.84
CA ASN A 79 12.87 -11.12 -1.37
C ASN A 79 12.95 -11.13 0.15
N THR A 80 13.20 -9.97 0.77
CA THR A 80 13.30 -9.85 2.25
C THR A 80 11.98 -10.12 2.97
N CYS A 81 10.83 -9.86 2.35
CA CYS A 81 9.54 -10.17 2.94
C CYS A 81 9.16 -11.65 2.82
N SER A 82 9.64 -12.36 1.79
CA SER A 82 9.29 -13.76 1.51
C SER A 82 10.10 -14.76 2.32
N THR A 83 11.33 -14.43 2.76
CA THR A 83 12.20 -15.40 3.47
C THR A 83 11.81 -15.68 4.94
N ASN A 84 10.91 -14.90 5.54
CA ASN A 84 10.57 -15.01 6.97
C ASN A 84 9.37 -15.93 7.31
N SER A 85 8.84 -16.71 6.36
CA SER A 85 7.64 -17.54 6.57
C SER A 85 7.89 -18.99 7.00
N ASN A 86 9.13 -19.48 7.09
CA ASN A 86 9.43 -20.91 7.35
C ASN A 86 10.24 -21.19 8.64
N GLY A 87 10.11 -20.37 9.67
CA GLY A 87 10.91 -20.43 10.89
C GLY A 87 10.24 -20.94 12.17
N THR A 88 9.18 -21.76 12.09
CA THR A 88 8.66 -22.47 13.29
C THR A 88 8.54 -23.96 13.00
N THR A 89 9.69 -24.63 12.94
CA THR A 89 9.74 -26.09 13.15
C THR A 89 9.47 -26.31 14.63
N HIS A 90 8.21 -26.49 15.02
CA HIS A 90 7.90 -27.18 16.27
C HIS A 90 8.58 -28.55 16.19
N LYS A 91 9.68 -28.75 16.94
CA LYS A 91 10.18 -30.09 17.24
C LYS A 91 9.07 -30.84 17.96
N ARG A 92 8.24 -31.54 17.20
CA ARG A 92 7.23 -32.46 17.72
C ARG A 92 7.98 -33.66 18.28
N ALA A 93 8.21 -33.64 19.59
CA ALA A 93 8.64 -34.81 20.32
C ALA A 93 7.60 -35.92 20.09
N THR A 94 8.05 -37.04 19.53
CA THR A 94 7.28 -38.26 19.42
C THR A 94 7.08 -38.84 20.82
N LYS A 95 5.85 -38.78 21.34
CA LYS A 95 5.41 -39.67 22.41
C LYS A 95 4.07 -40.28 22.02
N ALA A 96 4.10 -41.58 21.78
CA ALA A 96 2.92 -42.41 21.51
C ALA A 96 1.98 -42.40 22.71
N ALA A 97 0.69 -42.15 22.46
CA ALA A 97 -0.44 -42.67 23.25
C ALA A 97 -1.77 -42.36 22.52
N SER A 98 -2.42 -43.43 22.07
CA SER A 98 -3.87 -43.70 22.07
C SER A 98 -4.90 -42.57 21.88
N SER A 99 -5.67 -42.70 20.79
CA SER A 99 -7.12 -42.52 20.63
C SER A 99 -7.89 -41.62 21.62
N THR A 100 -8.61 -40.61 21.10
CA THR A 100 -10.05 -40.39 21.33
C THR A 100 -10.57 -39.30 20.37
N THR A 101 -11.71 -39.62 19.76
CA THR A 101 -12.58 -38.82 18.88
C THR A 101 -12.94 -37.45 19.45
N GLY A 102 -12.85 -36.40 18.63
CA GLY A 102 -13.33 -35.06 18.99
C GLY A 102 -13.44 -34.14 17.79
N SER A 103 -14.67 -33.95 17.29
CA SER A 103 -15.07 -32.90 16.36
C SER A 103 -14.54 -31.54 16.82
N ASN A 104 -13.95 -30.75 15.91
CA ASN A 104 -13.85 -29.31 16.15
C ASN A 104 -14.16 -28.51 14.90
N LYS A 105 -15.28 -27.78 14.99
CA LYS A 105 -15.81 -26.83 14.03
C LYS A 105 -14.83 -25.67 13.88
N HIS A 106 -14.66 -25.23 12.63
CA HIS A 106 -14.11 -23.93 12.25
C HIS A 106 -14.57 -22.78 13.17
N ARG A 107 -13.62 -22.04 13.74
CA ARG A 107 -13.77 -20.58 13.96
C ARG A 107 -12.42 -19.93 14.27
N SER A 108 -11.73 -19.47 13.23
CA SER A 108 -10.67 -18.46 13.40
C SER A 108 -11.35 -17.13 13.68
N ALA A 109 -11.20 -16.61 14.90
CA ALA A 109 -11.60 -15.26 15.25
C ALA A 109 -10.57 -14.27 14.69
N LEU A 110 -10.98 -13.49 13.68
CA LEU A 110 -10.31 -12.25 13.29
C LEU A 110 -10.61 -11.18 14.36
N PRO A 111 -9.65 -10.32 14.73
CA PRO A 111 -9.95 -9.15 15.53
C PRO A 111 -10.70 -8.12 14.67
N GLU A 112 -11.79 -7.61 15.23
CA GLU A 112 -12.80 -6.75 14.60
C GLU A 112 -12.21 -5.47 13.98
N GLU A 113 -12.66 -5.15 12.77
CA GLU A 113 -12.57 -3.80 12.22
C GLU A 113 -13.38 -2.82 13.08
N PRO A 114 -12.88 -1.58 13.32
CA PRO A 114 -13.72 -0.53 13.86
C PRO A 114 -14.77 -0.14 12.81
N GLN A 115 -16.05 -0.37 13.15
CA GLN A 115 -17.21 0.03 12.35
C GLN A 115 -17.15 1.53 12.02
N GLN A 116 -17.13 1.82 10.72
CA GLN A 116 -17.49 3.15 10.21
C GLN A 116 -19.03 3.22 10.23
N HIS A 117 -19.54 4.15 11.02
CA HIS A 117 -20.97 4.45 11.12
C HIS A 117 -21.42 5.09 9.81
N GLU A 118 -22.22 4.37 9.02
CA GLU A 118 -22.96 4.96 7.92
C GLU A 118 -24.10 5.85 8.44
N THR A 119 -24.44 6.75 7.53
CA THR A 119 -25.41 7.83 7.50
C THR A 119 -26.78 7.53 8.07
N ASP A 120 -27.41 8.55 8.66
CA ASP A 120 -28.81 8.84 8.33
C ASP A 120 -29.11 10.33 8.44
N GLY A 121 -29.77 10.84 7.39
CA GLY A 121 -30.11 12.24 7.23
C GLY A 121 -31.35 12.65 8.02
N VAL A 122 -31.40 13.94 8.37
CA VAL A 122 -32.66 14.62 8.70
C VAL A 122 -32.69 15.99 8.02
N ARG A 123 -33.79 16.20 7.31
CA ARG A 123 -34.27 17.40 6.61
C ARG A 123 -34.11 18.69 7.42
N GLY A 124 -33.91 19.82 6.73
CA GLY A 124 -34.29 21.12 7.31
C GLY A 124 -33.81 22.36 6.56
N ALA A 125 -34.69 22.88 5.69
CA ALA A 125 -34.90 24.30 5.37
C ALA A 125 -33.80 25.11 4.63
N SER A 126 -34.13 25.45 3.38
CA SER A 126 -33.79 26.75 2.79
C SER A 126 -34.41 27.89 3.60
N PRO A 127 -33.79 29.08 3.57
CA PRO A 127 -34.54 30.31 3.48
C PRO A 127 -34.14 31.10 2.24
N THR A 128 -35.17 31.38 1.44
CA THR A 128 -35.27 32.41 0.43
C THR A 128 -35.42 33.79 1.11
N GLY A 129 -34.89 34.84 0.48
CA GLY A 129 -35.20 36.26 0.75
C GLY A 129 -34.13 36.97 1.58
N LEU A 130 -33.63 38.16 1.23
CA LEU A 130 -34.04 39.22 0.31
C LEU A 130 -32.78 39.95 -0.20
#